data_AF-A0A3M0XXQ3-F1
#
_entry.id   AF-A0A3M0XXQ3-F1
#
_cell.length_a   1.000
_cell.length_b   1.000
_cell.length_c   1.000
_cell.angle_alpha   90.00
_cell.angle_beta   90.00
_cell.angle_gamma   90.00
#
_symmetry.space_group_name_H-M   'P 1'
#
loop_
_entity.id
_entity.type
_entity.pdbx_description
1 polymer ?
#
loop_
_entity_poly.entity_id
_entity_poly.type
_entity_poly.pdbx_seq_one_letter_code
_entity_poly.pdbx_strand_id
1 'polypeptide(L)' 'FADLVNRVAYGKEQIILRRHGQALVAVIPLEDWQRLQGQALLPPPPSRPLRKPQRGRKK' A
#
# COMPACT_ATOMS: atom_id res chain seq x y z
N PHE A 1 0.80 -19.44 -15.31
CA PHE A 1 -0.04 -18.69 -14.34
C PHE A 1 -0.29 -19.50 -13.07
N ALA A 2 -0.72 -20.76 -13.16
CA ALA A 2 -0.93 -21.63 -11.99
C ALA A 2 0.30 -21.73 -11.05
N ASP A 3 1.51 -21.83 -11.60
CA ASP A 3 2.75 -21.84 -10.81
C ASP A 3 2.90 -20.60 -9.90
N LEU A 4 2.68 -19.41 -10.47
CA LEU A 4 2.72 -18.15 -9.72
C LEU A 4 1.69 -18.16 -8.58
N VAL A 5 0.46 -18.62 -8.87
CA VAL A 5 -0.59 -18.72 -7.87
C VAL A 5 -0.20 -19.71 -6.76
N ASN A 6 0.37 -20.85 -7.11
CA ASN A 6 0.80 -21.86 -6.14
C ASN A 6 1.94 -21.34 -5.26
N ARG A 7 2.92 -20.63 -5.82
CA ARG A 7 4.02 -20.02 -5.07
C ARG A 7 3.54 -18.95 -4.11
N VAL A 8 2.57 -18.14 -4.51
CA VAL A 8 1.96 -17.15 -3.62
C VAL A 8 1.09 -17.81 -2.54
N ALA A 9 0.24 -18.77 -2.92
CA ALA A 9 -0.69 -19.42 -1.99
C ALA A 9 0.01 -20.32 -0.97
N TYR A 10 0.95 -21.15 -1.43
CA TYR A 10 1.61 -22.18 -0.62
C TYR A 10 3.02 -21.79 -0.20
N GLY A 11 3.76 -21.07 -1.05
CA GLY A 11 5.11 -20.59 -0.76
C GLY A 11 5.16 -19.25 0.00
N LYS A 12 3.99 -18.61 0.22
CA LYS A 12 3.86 -17.28 0.85
C LYS A 12 4.67 -16.19 0.14
N GLU A 13 4.94 -16.38 -1.14
CA GLU A 13 5.63 -15.38 -1.93
C GLU A 13 4.72 -14.16 -2.22
N GLN A 14 5.32 -12.98 -2.34
CA GLN A 14 4.64 -11.76 -2.74
C GLN A 14 5.31 -11.20 -3.98
N ILE A 15 4.54 -11.03 -5.06
CA ILE A 15 5.09 -10.70 -6.38
C ILE A 15 4.43 -9.42 -6.91
N ILE A 16 5.26 -8.48 -7.36
CA ILE A 16 4.81 -7.25 -8.02
C ILE A 16 4.95 -7.43 -9.54
N LEU A 17 3.81 -7.40 -10.22
CA LEU A 17 3.75 -7.38 -11.68
C LEU A 17 3.93 -5.95 -12.18
N ARG A 18 4.96 -5.76 -13.00
CA ARG A 18 5.28 -4.47 -13.62
C ARG A 18 4.95 -4.49 -15.11
N ARG A 19 4.38 -3.41 -15.62
CA ARG A 19 4.16 -3.18 -17.05
C ARG A 19 4.74 -1.82 -17.43
N HIS A 20 5.57 -1.76 -18.47
CA HIS A 20 6.31 -0.55 -18.88
C HIS A 20 7.06 0.13 -17.71
N GLY A 21 7.66 -0.67 -16.81
CA GLY A 21 8.37 -0.17 -15.64
C GLY A 21 7.49 0.27 -14.46
N GLN A 22 6.17 0.38 -14.64
CA GLN A 22 5.24 0.74 -13.58
C GLN A 22 4.70 -0.50 -12.86
N ALA A 23 4.70 -0.47 -11.52
CA ALA A 23 4.03 -1.49 -10.72
C ALA A 23 2.52 -1.37 -10.89
N LEU A 24 1.88 -2.41 -11.43
CA LEU A 24 0.46 -2.38 -11.77
C LEU A 24 -0.37 -3.25 -10.84
N VAL A 25 0.12 -4.45 -10.52
CA VAL A 25 -0.62 -5.43 -9.72
C VAL A 25 0.33 -6.09 -8.74
N ALA A 26 -0.11 -6.28 -7.51
CA ALA A 26 0.57 -7.15 -6.55
C ALA A 26 -0.25 -8.44 -6.41
N VAL A 27 0.43 -9.58 -6.48
CA VAL A 27 -0.15 -10.89 -6.16
C VAL A 27 0.41 -11.29 -4.81
N ILE A 28 -0.49 -11.42 -3.83
CA ILE A 28 -0.16 -11.70 -2.42
C ILE A 28 -1.08 -12.80 -1.88
N PRO A 29 -0.69 -13.48 -0.79
CA PRO A 29 -1.57 -14.42 -0.10
C PRO A 29 -2.87 -13.74 0.36
N LEU A 30 -3.96 -14.49 0.36
CA LEU A 30 -5.28 -13.97 0.76
C LEU A 30 -5.28 -13.42 2.19
N GLU A 31 -4.59 -14.09 3.12
CA GLU A 31 -4.45 -13.67 4.51
C GLU A 31 -3.76 -12.30 4.66
N ASP A 32 -2.73 -12.04 3.85
CA ASP A 32 -2.03 -10.75 3.86
C ASP A 32 -2.93 -9.65 3.30
N TRP A 33 -3.68 -9.95 2.24
CA TRP A 33 -4.68 -9.03 1.72
C TRP A 33 -5.75 -8.70 2.78
N GLN A 34 -6.28 -9.70 3.48
CA GLN A 34 -7.27 -9.51 4.55
C GLN A 34 -6.72 -8.66 5.70
N ARG A 35 -5.46 -8.89 6.11
CA ARG A 35 -4.77 -8.07 7.13
C ARG A 35 -4.67 -6.60 6.71
N LEU A 36 -4.33 -6.35 5.43
CA LEU A 36 -4.25 -4.99 4.89
C LEU A 36 -5.63 -4.32 4.87
N GLN A 37 -6.69 -5.02 4.50
CA GLN A 37 -8.05 -4.49 4.55
C GLN A 37 -8.50 -4.18 5.99
N GLY A 38 -8.12 -5.02 6.95
CA GLY A 38 -8.39 -4.79 8.37
C GLY A 38 -7.68 -3.54 8.93
N GLN A 39 -6.49 -3.21 8.44
CA GLN A 39 -5.78 -1.97 8.79
C GLN A 39 -6.32 -0.74 8.05
N ALA A 40 -6.73 -0.91 6.80
CA ALA A 40 -7.29 0.15 5.97
C ALA A 40 -8.66 0.64 6.46
N LEU A 41 -9.35 -0.12 7.33
CA LEU A 41 -10.59 0.34 7.97
C LEU A 41 -10.35 1.44 9.01
N LEU A 42 -9.10 1.67 9.46
CA LEU A 42 -8.78 2.92 10.15
C LEU A 42 -8.62 4.02 9.09
N PRO A 43 -9.37 5.14 9.19
CA PRO A 43 -9.13 6.27 8.31
C PRO A 43 -7.66 6.68 8.42
N PRO A 44 -7.00 7.06 7.31
CA PRO A 44 -5.64 7.56 7.37
C PRO A 44 -5.61 8.67 8.42
N PRO A 45 -4.61 8.69 9.34
CA PRO A 45 -4.53 9.71 10.35
C PRO A 45 -4.63 11.06 9.63
N PRO A 46 -5.53 11.97 10.06
CA PRO A 46 -5.70 13.23 9.37
C PRO A 46 -4.32 13.85 9.24
N SER A 47 -3.89 14.06 8.00
CA SER A 47 -2.62 14.71 7.68
C SER A 47 -2.59 15.99 8.47
N ARG A 48 -1.90 16.00 9.62
CA ARG A 48 -1.81 17.17 10.49
C ARG A 48 -1.28 18.25 9.57
N PRO A 49 -2.05 19.30 9.24
CA PRO A 49 -1.55 20.31 8.35
C PRO A 49 -0.31 20.86 9.06
N LEU A 50 0.86 20.67 8.44
CA LEU A 50 2.07 21.39 8.80
C LEU A 50 1.65 22.84 8.84
N ARG A 51 1.47 23.40 10.05
CA ARG A 51 1.23 24.83 10.21
C ARG A 51 2.40 25.49 9.50
N LYS A 52 2.15 26.02 8.30
CA LYS A 52 3.08 26.97 7.70
C LYS A 52 3.22 28.07 8.76
N PRO A 53 4.43 28.42 9.21
CA PRO A 53 4.58 29.52 10.14
C PRO A 53 3.94 30.73 9.47
N GLN A 54 2.91 31.30 10.12
CA GLN A 54 2.39 32.61 9.76
C GLN A 54 3.54 33.59 10.01
N ARG A 55 4.39 33.79 9.01
CA ARG A 55 5.45 34.78 9.07
C ARG A 55 4.74 36.12 9.03
N GLY A 56 4.72 36.73 10.21
CA GLY A 56 3.92 37.90 10.52
C GLY A 56 4.18 39.04 9.54
N ARG A 57 3.07 39.66 9.16
CA ARG A 57 2.97 41.07 8.80
C ARG A 57 3.77 41.91 9.82
N LYS A 58 4.87 42.52 9.38
CA LYS A 58 5.44 43.74 9.97
C LYS A 58 5.72 44.69 8.80
N LYS A 59 4.84 45.69 8.67
CA LYS A 59 5.07 47.13 8.91
C LYS A 59 5.73 47.76 7.70
#